data_AF-A0A1F5BSG9-F1
#
_entry.id   AF-A0A1F5BSG9-F1
#
_cell.length_a   1.000
_cell.length_b   1.000
_cell.length_c   1.000
_cell.angle_alpha   90.00
_cell.angle_beta   90.00
_cell.angle_gamma   90.00
#
_symmetry.space_group_name_H-M   'P 1'
#
loop_
_entity.id
_entity.type
_entity.pdbx_description
1 polymer ?
#
loop_
_entity_poly.entity_id
_entity_poly.type
_entity_poly.pdbx_seq_one_letter_code
_entity_poly.pdbx_strand_id
1 'polypeptide(L)'
;MRKRIALFLILTAGCFFLLSAQTAQKTVSFKKLQEFLPKVDLSGFSRLKPGGETSSAMGMSTSEAHVTYEKGDDISIEVKITDIAGVPMAQMGLSMMGMTEFENETENGYEKSVKVQGFPGTEKVDNSEDNKSCEVMLFVGNRFTVELMGRGTSEAALLHKLLDDMKLGDLSKLQ
;
A
#
# COMPACT_ATOMS: atom_id res chain seq x y z
N MET A 1 -9.02 64.08 -50.01
CA MET A 1 -9.20 63.12 -48.89
C MET A 1 -7.95 62.24 -48.82
N ARG A 2 -7.19 61.98 -47.73
CA ARG A 2 -7.40 61.94 -46.26
C ARG A 2 -8.60 61.07 -45.83
N LYS A 3 -8.52 60.02 -45.00
CA LYS A 3 -7.44 59.11 -44.49
C LYS A 3 -8.05 57.66 -44.53
N ARG A 4 -7.53 56.54 -43.99
CA ARG A 4 -6.37 56.12 -43.16
C ARG A 4 -6.13 54.61 -43.43
N ILE A 5 -4.89 54.10 -43.40
CA ILE A 5 -4.65 52.64 -43.24
C ILE A 5 -4.92 52.24 -41.78
N ALA A 6 -5.82 51.28 -41.56
CA ALA A 6 -6.13 50.72 -40.25
C ALA A 6 -5.38 49.39 -40.03
N LEU A 7 -4.36 49.43 -39.17
CA LEU A 7 -3.64 48.25 -38.70
C LEU A 7 -4.51 47.52 -37.66
N PHE A 8 -5.08 46.36 -38.02
CA PHE A 8 -5.76 45.50 -37.05
C PHE A 8 -4.71 44.69 -36.28
N LEU A 9 -4.44 45.13 -35.05
CA LEU A 9 -3.64 44.39 -34.09
C LEU A 9 -4.48 43.20 -33.58
N ILE A 10 -4.13 41.97 -33.96
CA ILE A 10 -4.80 40.77 -33.43
C ILE A 10 -4.33 40.58 -31.98
N LEU A 11 -5.21 40.94 -31.04
CA LEU A 11 -4.97 40.74 -29.62
C LEU A 11 -5.13 39.25 -29.30
N THR A 12 -4.03 38.50 -29.29
CA THR A 12 -4.01 37.11 -28.85
C THR A 12 -4.37 37.04 -27.36
N ALA A 13 -5.60 36.63 -27.06
CA ALA A 13 -6.06 36.44 -25.69
C ALA A 13 -5.17 35.38 -25.01
N GLY A 14 -4.32 35.84 -24.08
CA GLY A 14 -3.39 34.97 -23.38
C GLY A 14 -4.13 33.95 -22.54
N CYS A 15 -4.19 32.71 -23.00
CA CYS A 15 -4.70 31.59 -22.23
C CYS A 15 -3.68 31.26 -21.13
N PHE A 16 -3.71 32.07 -20.06
CA PHE A 16 -3.04 31.77 -18.81
C PHE A 16 -3.70 30.54 -18.19
N PHE A 17 -3.21 29.36 -18.60
CA PHE A 17 -3.30 28.16 -17.76
C PHE A 17 -2.59 28.48 -16.45
N LEU A 18 -3.38 28.88 -15.45
CA LEU A 18 -2.93 28.93 -14.07
C LEU A 18 -2.54 27.49 -13.72
N LEU A 19 -1.23 27.24 -13.68
CA LEU A 19 -0.68 25.97 -13.24
C LEU A 19 -0.93 25.86 -11.74
N SER A 20 -2.12 25.36 -11.39
CA SER A 20 -2.49 25.04 -10.02
C SER A 20 -1.41 24.14 -9.44
N ALA A 21 -0.62 24.68 -8.51
CA ALA A 21 0.34 23.90 -7.74
C ALA A 21 -0.46 22.90 -6.89
N GLN A 22 -0.70 21.72 -7.44
CA GLN A 22 -1.52 20.70 -6.81
C GLN A 22 -0.83 20.34 -5.49
N THR A 23 -1.49 20.67 -4.38
CA THR A 23 -0.93 20.49 -3.05
C THR A 23 -0.71 19.00 -2.82
N ALA A 24 0.54 18.56 -2.88
CA ALA A 24 0.90 17.18 -2.63
C ALA A 24 0.38 16.79 -1.24
N GLN A 25 -0.56 15.85 -1.22
CA GLN A 25 -1.12 15.29 0.01
C GLN A 25 0.06 14.74 0.83
N LYS A 26 0.11 15.05 2.13
CA LYS A 26 1.20 14.56 2.97
C LYS A 26 0.87 13.17 3.50
N THR A 27 1.89 12.34 3.62
CA THR A 27 1.75 11.02 4.22
C THR A 27 1.36 11.10 5.70
N VAL A 28 0.57 10.13 6.15
CA VAL A 28 0.33 9.82 7.55
C VAL A 28 1.66 9.39 8.15
N SER A 29 2.12 10.09 9.19
CA SER A 29 3.42 9.78 9.81
C SER A 29 3.49 8.33 10.35
N PHE A 30 4.68 7.71 10.31
CA PHE A 30 4.86 6.31 10.68
C PHE A 30 4.34 5.99 12.09
N LYS A 31 4.50 6.91 13.04
CA LYS A 31 4.00 6.76 14.42
C LYS A 31 2.48 6.60 14.49
N LYS A 32 1.75 7.16 13.53
CA LYS A 32 0.29 7.00 13.40
C LYS A 32 -0.06 5.70 12.69
N LEU A 33 0.70 5.30 11.66
CA LEU A 33 0.56 3.97 11.03
C LEU A 33 0.84 2.82 12.03
N GLN A 34 1.82 3.00 12.93
CA GLN A 34 2.14 2.05 14.01
C GLN A 34 0.95 1.75 14.95
N GLU A 35 -0.05 2.62 15.04
CA GLU A 35 -1.27 2.34 15.82
C GLU A 35 -2.13 1.22 15.21
N PHE A 36 -1.97 0.95 13.91
CA PHE A 36 -2.76 -0.03 13.13
C PHE A 36 -2.04 -1.36 12.90
N LEU A 37 -0.75 -1.45 13.25
CA LEU A 37 -0.02 -2.71 13.28
C LEU A 37 -0.67 -3.68 14.30
N PRO A 38 -0.71 -4.99 14.00
CA PRO A 38 -1.36 -5.97 14.86
C PRO A 38 -0.67 -6.07 16.22
N LYS A 39 -1.47 -6.33 17.25
CA LYS A 39 -1.08 -6.42 18.66
C LYS A 39 -1.42 -7.79 19.26
N VAL A 40 -2.25 -8.57 18.57
CA VAL A 40 -2.51 -9.98 18.89
C VAL A 40 -1.22 -10.82 18.85
N ASP A 41 -1.10 -11.75 19.80
CA ASP A 41 -0.01 -12.71 19.87
C ASP A 41 -0.26 -13.94 18.96
N LEU A 42 0.81 -14.47 18.37
CA LEU A 42 0.79 -15.76 17.67
C LEU A 42 1.48 -16.82 18.55
N SER A 43 0.94 -18.04 18.57
CA SER A 43 1.40 -19.08 19.50
C SER A 43 2.82 -19.53 19.15
N GLY A 44 3.76 -19.35 20.09
CA GLY A 44 5.18 -19.64 19.91
C GLY A 44 5.98 -18.60 19.13
N PHE A 45 5.38 -17.44 18.78
CA PHE A 45 6.11 -16.33 18.17
C PHE A 45 6.46 -15.26 19.20
N SER A 46 7.66 -14.67 19.07
CA SER A 46 8.06 -13.41 19.68
C SER A 46 7.64 -12.25 18.78
N ARG A 47 6.86 -11.29 19.30
CA ARG A 47 6.51 -10.05 18.58
C ARG A 47 7.57 -8.99 18.84
N LEU A 48 8.32 -8.61 17.81
CA LEU A 48 9.38 -7.59 17.93
C LEU A 48 8.82 -6.18 18.18
N LYS A 49 9.74 -5.26 18.51
CA LYS A 49 9.44 -3.84 18.64
C LYS A 49 9.08 -3.27 17.25
N PRO A 50 7.96 -2.54 17.10
CA PRO A 50 7.58 -1.96 15.81
C PRO A 50 8.55 -0.85 15.39
N GLY A 51 8.92 -0.86 14.10
CA GLY A 51 9.73 0.14 13.43
C GLY A 51 8.94 0.95 12.42
N GLY A 52 9.62 1.81 11.66
CA GLY A 52 9.01 2.68 10.66
C GLY A 52 9.70 4.03 10.52
N GLU A 53 9.47 4.69 9.39
CA GLU A 53 9.99 6.02 9.06
C GLU A 53 9.04 6.82 8.17
N THR A 54 9.29 8.13 8.06
CA THR A 54 8.62 9.01 7.09
C THR A 54 9.66 9.86 6.39
N SER A 55 9.70 9.79 5.07
CA SER A 55 10.63 10.50 4.20
C SER A 55 9.89 11.32 3.15
N SER A 56 10.51 12.41 2.68
CA SER A 56 9.94 13.25 1.61
C SER A 56 11.04 13.82 0.74
N ALA A 57 10.94 13.63 -0.58
CA ALA A 57 11.94 14.05 -1.56
C ALA A 57 11.27 14.32 -2.92
N MET A 58 11.75 15.32 -3.65
CA MET A 58 11.32 15.62 -5.03
C MET A 58 9.80 15.76 -5.26
N GLY A 59 9.04 16.16 -4.23
CA GLY A 59 7.58 16.28 -4.28
C GLY A 59 6.82 14.99 -3.95
N MET A 60 7.53 13.88 -3.77
CA MET A 60 7.01 12.61 -3.25
C MET A 60 7.15 12.57 -1.72
N SER A 61 6.25 11.84 -1.05
CA SER A 61 6.36 11.53 0.37
C SER A 61 6.00 10.06 0.57
N THR A 62 6.80 9.36 1.37
CA THR A 62 6.59 7.95 1.74
C THR A 62 6.60 7.84 3.25
N SER A 63 5.69 7.03 3.81
CA SER A 63 5.74 6.64 5.21
C SER A 63 5.44 5.18 5.38
N GLU A 64 6.26 4.51 6.18
CA GLU A 64 6.17 3.08 6.42
C GLU A 64 6.18 2.79 7.91
N ALA A 65 5.39 1.83 8.35
CA ALA A 65 5.45 1.26 9.70
C ALA A 65 5.41 -0.26 9.61
N HIS A 66 6.24 -0.95 10.40
CA HIS A 66 6.34 -2.40 10.36
C HIS A 66 6.48 -3.04 11.75
N VAL A 67 6.15 -4.33 11.84
CA VAL A 67 6.50 -5.21 12.95
C VAL A 67 6.77 -6.63 12.44
N THR A 68 7.78 -7.27 13.02
CA THR A 68 8.11 -8.68 12.76
C THR A 68 7.62 -9.57 13.91
N TYR A 69 7.12 -10.76 13.58
CA TYR A 69 6.90 -11.87 14.50
C TYR A 69 7.87 -13.00 14.14
N GLU A 70 8.60 -13.55 15.11
CA GLU A 70 9.66 -14.56 14.88
C GLU A 70 9.40 -15.82 15.72
N LYS A 71 9.63 -17.02 15.17
CA LYS A 71 9.40 -18.31 15.85
C LYS A 71 10.59 -19.23 15.58
N GLY A 72 11.51 -19.28 16.54
CA GLY A 72 12.84 -19.86 16.31
C GLY A 72 13.64 -19.00 15.31
N ASP A 73 14.69 -19.58 14.74
CA ASP A 73 15.57 -18.88 13.81
C ASP A 73 15.08 -18.95 12.34
N ASP A 74 14.19 -19.90 12.03
CA ASP A 74 13.79 -20.23 10.65
C ASP A 74 12.48 -19.56 10.18
N ILE A 75 11.57 -19.21 11.10
CA ILE A 75 10.22 -18.73 10.77
C ILE A 75 10.04 -17.27 11.19
N SER A 76 9.69 -16.42 10.22
CA SER A 76 9.37 -15.00 10.46
C SER A 76 8.12 -14.56 9.69
N ILE A 77 7.39 -13.59 10.24
CA ILE A 77 6.29 -12.88 9.58
C ILE A 77 6.53 -11.39 9.72
N GLU A 78 6.79 -10.70 8.62
CA GLU A 78 6.80 -9.23 8.57
C GLU A 78 5.39 -8.71 8.27
N VAL A 79 4.94 -7.70 9.01
CA VAL A 79 3.71 -6.94 8.76
C VAL A 79 4.08 -5.49 8.54
N LYS A 80 3.73 -4.92 7.39
CA LYS A 80 4.10 -3.56 6.97
C LYS A 80 2.89 -2.79 6.46
N ILE A 81 2.83 -1.49 6.78
CA ILE A 81 1.83 -0.55 6.30
C ILE A 81 2.57 0.58 5.59
N THR A 82 2.24 0.81 4.32
CA THR A 82 2.91 1.73 3.40
C THR A 82 1.93 2.82 2.96
N ASP A 83 2.29 4.08 3.15
CA ASP A 83 1.57 5.25 2.62
C ASP A 83 2.48 6.02 1.65
N ILE A 84 2.07 6.14 0.39
CA ILE A 84 2.82 6.87 -0.64
C ILE A 84 1.91 7.98 -1.20
N ALA A 85 2.44 9.19 -1.24
CA ALA A 85 1.76 10.36 -1.77
C ALA A 85 2.62 11.12 -2.78
N GLY A 86 1.96 11.73 -3.77
CA GLY A 86 2.60 12.35 -4.93
C GLY A 86 2.73 11.42 -6.16
N VAL A 87 2.22 10.19 -6.11
CA VAL A 87 2.32 9.21 -7.22
C VAL A 87 0.94 8.61 -7.63
N PRO A 88 -0.02 9.41 -8.16
CA PRO A 88 -1.40 8.95 -8.34
C PRO A 88 -1.57 7.74 -9.27
N MET A 89 -0.74 7.63 -10.31
CA MET A 89 -0.85 6.51 -11.28
C MET A 89 -0.45 5.16 -10.69
N ALA A 90 0.49 5.11 -9.75
CA ALA A 90 0.88 3.86 -9.08
C ALA A 90 -0.26 3.37 -8.15
N GLN A 91 -0.88 4.32 -7.43
CA GLN A 91 -2.01 4.08 -6.54
C GLN A 91 -3.26 3.59 -7.32
N MET A 92 -3.47 4.08 -8.55
CA MET A 92 -4.48 3.57 -9.48
C MET A 92 -4.14 2.17 -10.04
N GLY A 93 -2.86 1.87 -10.29
CA GLY A 93 -2.43 0.54 -10.75
C GLY A 93 -2.71 -0.55 -9.71
N LEU A 94 -2.33 -0.30 -8.45
CA LEU A 94 -2.57 -1.21 -7.33
C LEU A 94 -4.07 -1.45 -7.07
N SER A 95 -4.90 -0.41 -7.20
CA SER A 95 -6.35 -0.54 -7.00
C SER A 95 -7.00 -1.45 -8.05
N MET A 96 -6.63 -1.29 -9.33
CA MET A 96 -7.15 -2.12 -10.42
C MET A 96 -6.69 -3.58 -10.31
N MET A 97 -5.46 -3.83 -9.84
CA MET A 97 -4.94 -5.18 -9.61
C MET A 97 -5.76 -5.91 -8.53
N GLY A 98 -5.94 -5.30 -7.35
CA GLY A 98 -6.73 -5.92 -6.28
C GLY A 98 -8.23 -6.07 -6.58
N MET A 99 -8.78 -5.27 -7.50
CA MET A 99 -10.19 -5.41 -7.95
C MET A 99 -10.40 -6.47 -9.03
N THR A 100 -9.34 -7.06 -9.58
CA THR A 100 -9.45 -8.12 -10.59
C THR A 100 -9.56 -9.46 -9.89
N GLU A 101 -10.68 -10.17 -10.05
CA GLU A 101 -10.84 -11.51 -9.51
C GLU A 101 -10.04 -12.52 -10.34
N PHE A 102 -9.16 -13.29 -9.69
CA PHE A 102 -8.35 -14.33 -10.33
C PHE A 102 -7.93 -15.42 -9.32
N GLU A 103 -7.63 -16.61 -9.83
CA GLU A 103 -7.04 -17.71 -9.06
C GLU A 103 -6.12 -18.51 -9.98
N ASN A 104 -4.85 -18.66 -9.57
CA ASN A 104 -3.82 -19.41 -10.28
C ASN A 104 -3.25 -20.48 -9.34
N GLU A 105 -3.41 -21.75 -9.68
CA GLU A 105 -2.73 -22.87 -9.00
C GLU A 105 -1.37 -23.14 -9.66
N THR A 106 -0.43 -23.65 -8.87
CA THR A 106 0.90 -24.14 -9.28
C THR A 106 1.17 -25.49 -8.61
N GLU A 107 2.21 -26.21 -9.04
CA GLU A 107 2.55 -27.54 -8.50
C GLU A 107 2.71 -27.56 -6.97
N ASN A 108 3.25 -26.48 -6.39
CA ASN A 108 3.59 -26.36 -4.97
C ASN A 108 2.83 -25.26 -4.22
N GLY A 109 1.78 -24.64 -4.80
CA GLY A 109 1.18 -23.45 -4.19
C GLY A 109 0.18 -22.72 -5.09
N TYR A 110 -0.19 -21.50 -4.73
CA TYR A 110 -1.18 -20.70 -5.47
C TYR A 110 -0.93 -19.20 -5.37
N GLU A 111 -1.55 -18.44 -6.27
CA GLU A 111 -1.68 -16.98 -6.19
C GLU A 111 -3.11 -16.60 -6.62
N LYS A 112 -3.83 -15.84 -5.79
CA LYS A 112 -5.24 -15.48 -6.04
C LYS A 112 -5.61 -14.10 -5.53
N SER A 113 -6.68 -13.54 -6.07
CA SER A 113 -7.35 -12.35 -5.51
C SER A 113 -8.05 -12.69 -4.19
N VAL A 114 -7.99 -11.80 -3.21
CA VAL A 114 -8.69 -11.94 -1.92
C VAL A 114 -9.39 -10.66 -1.49
N LYS A 115 -10.31 -10.78 -0.53
CA LYS A 115 -10.98 -9.66 0.13
C LYS A 115 -10.99 -9.85 1.64
N VAL A 116 -10.23 -9.02 2.36
CA VAL A 116 -10.09 -9.11 3.83
C VAL A 116 -10.57 -7.81 4.47
N GLN A 117 -11.44 -7.91 5.49
CA GLN A 117 -12.23 -6.79 6.04
C GLN A 117 -12.96 -5.93 4.98
N GLY A 118 -13.27 -6.50 3.81
CA GLY A 118 -13.88 -5.79 2.68
C GLY A 118 -12.88 -5.13 1.72
N PHE A 119 -11.60 -5.04 2.06
CA PHE A 119 -10.57 -4.45 1.20
C PHE A 119 -10.04 -5.46 0.17
N PRO A 120 -9.85 -5.06 -1.10
CA PRO A 120 -9.28 -5.90 -2.14
C PRO A 120 -7.78 -6.14 -1.93
N GLY A 121 -7.28 -7.25 -2.49
CA GLY A 121 -5.86 -7.60 -2.44
C GLY A 121 -5.53 -8.91 -3.13
N THR A 122 -4.30 -9.38 -2.93
CA THR A 122 -3.80 -10.67 -3.40
C THR A 122 -3.29 -11.52 -2.23
N GLU A 123 -3.40 -12.84 -2.37
CA GLU A 123 -2.81 -13.83 -1.48
C GLU A 123 -1.97 -14.81 -2.31
N LYS A 124 -0.78 -15.14 -1.81
CA LYS A 124 0.16 -16.07 -2.42
C LYS A 124 0.66 -17.07 -1.40
N VAL A 125 0.83 -18.32 -1.81
CA VAL A 125 1.49 -19.36 -1.00
C VAL A 125 2.45 -20.15 -1.89
N ASP A 126 3.67 -20.35 -1.40
CA ASP A 126 4.63 -21.34 -1.89
C ASP A 126 4.87 -22.35 -0.75
N ASN A 127 4.61 -23.63 -1.03
CA ASN A 127 4.80 -24.73 -0.10
C ASN A 127 5.93 -25.69 -0.56
N SER A 128 6.75 -25.26 -1.53
CA SER A 128 7.97 -25.98 -1.95
C SER A 128 8.86 -26.27 -0.74
N GLU A 129 9.46 -27.46 -0.67
CA GLU A 129 10.18 -27.91 0.53
C GLU A 129 11.32 -26.96 0.93
N ASP A 130 12.06 -26.44 -0.05
CA ASP A 130 13.18 -25.50 0.14
C ASP A 130 12.78 -24.03 0.37
N ASN A 131 11.52 -23.64 0.10
CA ASN A 131 11.10 -22.22 0.01
C ASN A 131 9.67 -21.96 0.51
N LYS A 132 9.34 -22.41 1.73
CA LYS A 132 8.00 -22.17 2.29
C LYS A 132 7.78 -20.68 2.60
N SER A 133 6.80 -20.09 1.93
CA SER A 133 6.40 -18.69 2.12
C SER A 133 4.90 -18.50 1.90
N CYS A 134 4.35 -17.44 2.50
CA CYS A 134 2.98 -17.03 2.28
C CYS A 134 2.86 -15.51 2.42
N GLU A 135 2.13 -14.87 1.50
CA GLU A 135 2.02 -13.42 1.40
C GLU A 135 0.55 -12.99 1.28
N VAL A 136 0.18 -11.90 1.93
CA VAL A 136 -1.09 -11.18 1.69
C VAL A 136 -0.81 -9.70 1.51
N MET A 137 -1.17 -9.14 0.35
CA MET A 137 -1.09 -7.71 0.06
C MET A 137 -2.49 -7.13 -0.13
N LEU A 138 -2.91 -6.20 0.73
CA LEU A 138 -4.20 -5.52 0.65
C LEU A 138 -4.04 -4.05 0.27
N PHE A 139 -5.02 -3.53 -0.47
CA PHE A 139 -5.10 -2.12 -0.83
C PHE A 139 -6.24 -1.43 -0.06
N VAL A 140 -5.87 -0.63 0.95
CA VAL A 140 -6.78 -0.12 1.98
C VAL A 140 -7.06 1.37 1.77
N GLY A 141 -8.36 1.70 1.70
CA GLY A 141 -8.83 3.09 1.63
C GLY A 141 -8.29 3.88 0.44
N ASN A 142 -8.09 3.25 -0.72
CA ASN A 142 -7.51 3.83 -1.93
C ASN A 142 -6.16 4.55 -1.75
N ARG A 143 -5.42 4.23 -0.68
CA ARG A 143 -4.22 4.99 -0.29
C ARG A 143 -3.10 4.11 0.25
N PHE A 144 -3.43 3.26 1.22
CA PHE A 144 -2.44 2.48 1.97
C PHE A 144 -2.28 1.09 1.37
N THR A 145 -1.05 0.63 1.24
CA THR A 145 -0.76 -0.80 1.03
C THR A 145 -0.51 -1.44 2.39
N VAL A 146 -1.09 -2.61 2.63
CA VAL A 146 -0.84 -3.43 3.82
C VAL A 146 -0.28 -4.77 3.34
N GLU A 147 0.97 -5.04 3.69
CA GLU A 147 1.75 -6.19 3.23
C GLU A 147 2.05 -7.09 4.43
N LEU A 148 1.74 -8.39 4.33
CA LEU A 148 2.14 -9.41 5.29
C LEU A 148 2.92 -10.50 4.57
N MET A 149 4.14 -10.78 5.00
CA MET A 149 5.03 -11.77 4.38
C MET A 149 5.55 -12.75 5.43
N GLY A 150 5.07 -14.00 5.37
CA GLY A 150 5.60 -15.15 6.10
C GLY A 150 6.72 -15.83 5.32
N ARG A 151 7.82 -16.16 6.02
CA ARG A 151 8.98 -16.91 5.53
C ARG A 151 9.26 -18.09 6.45
N GLY A 152 9.69 -19.22 5.88
CA GLY A 152 9.81 -20.50 6.60
C GLY A 152 8.46 -21.18 6.88
N THR A 153 7.36 -20.63 6.36
CA THR A 153 6.00 -21.15 6.56
C THR A 153 5.10 -20.82 5.37
N SER A 154 4.20 -21.73 5.06
CA SER A 154 3.12 -21.63 4.07
C SER A 154 1.74 -21.44 4.74
N GLU A 155 1.69 -21.28 6.07
CA GLU A 155 0.47 -21.17 6.87
C GLU A 155 -0.21 -19.79 6.72
N ALA A 156 -0.85 -19.54 5.58
CA ALA A 156 -1.56 -18.28 5.29
C ALA A 156 -2.56 -17.84 6.39
N ALA A 157 -3.14 -18.79 7.14
CA ALA A 157 -4.01 -18.53 8.29
C ALA A 157 -3.35 -17.68 9.40
N LEU A 158 -2.02 -17.69 9.51
CA LEU A 158 -1.27 -16.81 10.42
C LEU A 158 -1.37 -15.33 9.99
N LEU A 159 -1.33 -15.05 8.69
CA LEU A 159 -1.51 -13.69 8.17
C LEU A 159 -2.96 -13.22 8.39
N HIS A 160 -3.96 -14.06 8.13
CA HIS A 160 -5.37 -13.71 8.40
C HIS A 160 -5.61 -13.38 9.88
N LYS A 161 -5.07 -14.18 10.81
CA LYS A 161 -5.19 -13.89 12.25
C LYS A 161 -4.57 -12.54 12.64
N LEU A 162 -3.46 -12.14 12.00
CA LEU A 162 -2.86 -10.83 12.20
C LEU A 162 -3.74 -9.72 11.59
N LEU A 163 -4.22 -9.92 10.37
CA LEU A 163 -5.10 -8.99 9.65
C LEU A 163 -6.40 -8.72 10.39
N ASP A 164 -7.04 -9.73 11.00
CA ASP A 164 -8.27 -9.59 11.79
C ASP A 164 -8.12 -8.63 13.00
N ASP A 165 -6.91 -8.52 13.56
CA ASP A 165 -6.62 -7.54 14.62
C ASP A 165 -6.27 -6.14 14.08
N MET A 166 -5.82 -6.01 12.82
CA MET A 166 -5.57 -4.70 12.23
C MET A 166 -6.89 -3.96 12.01
N LYS A 167 -6.97 -2.67 12.38
CA LYS A 167 -8.21 -1.89 12.25
C LYS A 167 -8.27 -1.19 10.90
N LEU A 168 -8.30 -2.00 9.82
CA LEU A 168 -8.20 -1.54 8.43
C LEU A 168 -9.34 -0.59 8.03
N GLY A 169 -10.54 -0.84 8.57
CA GLY A 169 -11.70 0.03 8.40
C GLY A 169 -11.57 1.42 9.03
N ASP A 170 -10.59 1.65 9.91
CA ASP A 170 -10.23 2.97 10.45
C ASP A 170 -8.96 3.55 9.81
N LEU A 171 -8.00 2.70 9.42
CA LEU A 171 -6.84 3.09 8.60
C LEU A 171 -7.31 3.76 7.30
N SER A 172 -8.32 3.18 6.64
CA SER A 172 -8.90 3.71 5.40
C SER A 172 -9.51 5.11 5.51
N LYS A 173 -9.73 5.62 6.73
CA LYS A 173 -10.29 6.95 7.02
C LYS A 173 -9.22 8.04 7.19
N LEU A 174 -7.92 7.69 7.19
CA LEU A 174 -6.81 8.64 7.40
C LEU A 174 -6.38 9.37 6.12
N GLN A 175 -7.34 9.82 5.31
CA GLN A 175 -7.09 10.52 4.04
C GLN A 175 -6.80 12.02 4.24
#